data_AF-A0A537HGL0-F1
#
_entry.id   AF-A0A537HGL0-F1
#
_cell.length_a   1.000
_cell.length_b   1.000
_cell.length_c   1.000
_cell.angle_alpha   90.00
_cell.angle_beta   90.00
_cell.angle_gamma   90.00
#
_symmetry.space_group_name_H-M   'P 1'
#
loop_
_entity.id
_entity.type
_entity.pdbx_description
1 polymer ?
#
loop_
_entity_poly.entity_id
_entity_poly.type
_entity_poly.pdbx_seq_one_letter_code
_entity_poly.pdbx_strand_id
1 'polypeptide(L)'
;MERNQMTVSELPPEKLRLECPPDSVGCETSAELGLAEGIIGQERALKALRFGVEMKAKGFNIYAAGVPLSGKRPATRNYLVELARKMPTPSDWAYVNNFENPFEPTALKFPAGRAQVFKKDLKSVMDQLKRSIPATLQSEEFVSRTASMTEQAV
;
A
#
# COMPACT_ATOMS: atom_id res chain seq x y z
N MET A 1 -54.05 -42.28 5.92
CA MET A 1 -53.04 -41.37 5.36
C MET A 1 -53.76 -40.38 4.47
N GLU A 2 -54.31 -39.32 5.06
CA GLU A 2 -54.99 -38.27 4.29
C GLU A 2 -53.95 -37.33 3.69
N ARG A 3 -53.96 -37.19 2.36
CA ARG A 3 -53.19 -36.18 1.65
C ARG A 3 -53.84 -34.84 1.96
N ASN A 4 -53.13 -34.02 2.75
CA ASN A 4 -53.57 -32.66 3.03
C ASN A 4 -53.64 -31.89 1.70
N GLN A 5 -54.86 -31.64 1.23
CA GLN A 5 -55.13 -30.99 -0.03
C GLN A 5 -54.84 -29.50 0.18
N MET A 6 -53.67 -29.03 -0.28
CA MET A 6 -53.33 -27.61 -0.23
C MET A 6 -54.34 -26.86 -1.10
N THR A 7 -55.28 -26.17 -0.46
CA THR A 7 -56.19 -25.23 -1.11
C THR A 7 -55.34 -24.08 -1.65
N VAL A 8 -55.10 -24.08 -2.95
CA VAL A 8 -54.42 -22.97 -3.62
C VAL A 8 -55.40 -21.81 -3.69
N SER A 9 -55.22 -20.79 -2.84
CA SER A 9 -55.98 -19.54 -2.91
C SER A 9 -55.39 -18.63 -3.97
N GLU A 10 -56.22 -18.03 -4.83
CA GLU A 10 -55.77 -17.03 -5.79
C GLU A 10 -55.08 -15.85 -5.07
N LEU A 11 -53.94 -15.41 -5.60
CA LEU A 11 -53.20 -14.31 -5.01
C LEU A 11 -53.88 -12.99 -5.42
N PRO A 12 -54.28 -12.13 -4.47
CA PRO A 12 -54.89 -10.86 -4.80
C PRO A 12 -53.87 -9.94 -5.51
N PRO A 13 -54.30 -9.06 -6.44
CA PRO A 13 -53.41 -8.25 -7.27
C PRO A 13 -52.38 -7.42 -6.50
N GLU A 14 -52.74 -6.95 -5.31
CA GLU A 14 -51.91 -6.13 -4.43
C GLU A 14 -50.71 -6.91 -3.87
N LYS A 15 -50.79 -8.25 -3.83
CA LYS A 15 -49.68 -9.12 -3.41
C LYS A 15 -48.79 -9.57 -4.57
N LEU A 16 -49.13 -9.21 -5.81
CA LEU A 16 -48.32 -9.54 -6.99
C LEU A 16 -47.08 -8.64 -7.14
N ARG A 17 -47.04 -7.50 -6.43
CA ARG A 17 -45.93 -6.55 -6.46
C ARG A 17 -45.57 -6.08 -5.06
N LEU A 18 -44.28 -5.94 -4.81
CA LEU A 18 -43.79 -5.17 -3.67
C LEU A 18 -43.89 -3.68 -4.02
N GLU A 19 -44.77 -2.96 -3.32
CA GLU A 19 -44.84 -1.50 -3.42
C GLU A 19 -43.94 -0.86 -2.36
N CYS A 20 -43.05 0.01 -2.81
CA CYS A 20 -42.23 0.85 -1.94
C CYS A 20 -42.89 2.24 -1.90
N PRO A 21 -43.47 2.66 -0.77
CA PRO A 21 -44.09 3.98 -0.65
C PRO A 21 -43.06 5.08 -0.94
N PRO A 22 -43.36 6.09 -1.77
CA PRO A 22 -42.40 7.16 -2.08
C PRO A 22 -41.85 7.86 -0.84
N ASP A 23 -42.71 8.06 0.17
CA ASP A 23 -42.38 8.72 1.43
C ASP A 23 -41.42 7.91 2.33
N SER A 24 -41.19 6.62 2.00
CA SER A 24 -40.34 5.74 2.83
C SER A 24 -38.84 5.99 2.68
N VAL A 25 -38.40 6.69 1.63
CA VAL A 25 -36.97 6.90 1.31
C VAL A 25 -36.42 8.15 1.99
N GLY A 26 -37.28 9.08 2.41
CA GLY A 26 -36.90 10.25 3.22
C GLY A 26 -36.07 11.31 2.48
N CYS A 27 -36.13 11.35 1.15
CA CYS A 27 -35.51 12.40 0.32
C CYS A 27 -36.44 12.77 -0.84
N GLU A 28 -36.43 14.04 -1.27
CA GLU A 28 -37.17 14.46 -2.47
C GLU A 28 -36.39 14.10 -3.73
N THR A 29 -35.06 14.25 -3.69
CA THR A 29 -34.16 13.90 -4.79
C THR A 29 -32.98 13.05 -4.33
N SER A 30 -32.50 12.16 -5.21
CA SER A 30 -31.32 11.34 -4.92
C SER A 30 -30.02 12.13 -4.76
N ALA A 31 -30.02 13.42 -5.13
CA ALA A 31 -28.90 14.33 -4.92
C ALA A 31 -28.73 14.75 -3.45
N GLU A 32 -29.79 14.65 -2.64
CA GLU A 32 -29.76 14.91 -1.20
C GLU A 32 -29.10 13.76 -0.42
N LEU A 33 -29.04 12.57 -1.01
CA LEU A 33 -28.47 11.40 -0.37
C LEU A 33 -26.93 11.48 -0.41
N GLY A 34 -26.33 11.52 0.77
CA GLY A 34 -24.89 11.39 0.92
C GLY A 34 -24.36 10.05 0.41
N LEU A 35 -23.08 10.02 0.03
CA LEU A 35 -22.42 8.77 -0.32
C LEU A 35 -22.43 7.84 0.90
N ALA A 36 -22.97 6.65 0.73
CA ALA A 36 -22.93 5.63 1.77
C ALA A 36 -21.47 5.27 2.09
N GLU A 37 -21.10 5.42 3.36
CA GLU A 37 -19.76 5.12 3.82
C GLU A 37 -19.58 3.62 4.10
N GLY A 38 -18.41 3.09 3.74
CA GLY A 38 -18.03 1.71 4.04
C GLY A 38 -18.65 0.67 3.11
N ILE A 39 -18.77 -0.57 3.63
CA ILE A 39 -19.29 -1.72 2.87
C ILE A 39 -20.72 -2.00 3.34
N ILE A 40 -21.71 -1.70 2.49
CA ILE A 40 -23.13 -1.81 2.82
C ILE A 40 -23.58 -3.27 2.81
N GLY A 41 -24.33 -3.69 3.84
CA GLY A 41 -24.99 -5.00 3.90
C GLY A 41 -24.05 -6.20 3.91
N GLN A 42 -22.81 -6.01 4.34
CA GLN A 42 -21.76 -7.04 4.36
C GLN A 42 -21.01 -7.06 5.69
N GLU A 43 -21.74 -7.14 6.81
CA GLU A 43 -21.16 -7.07 8.17
C GLU A 43 -20.12 -8.18 8.39
N ARG A 44 -20.37 -9.38 7.86
CA ARG A 44 -19.43 -10.51 7.95
C ARG A 44 -18.11 -10.19 7.25
N ALA A 45 -18.17 -9.63 6.04
CA ALA A 45 -16.97 -9.28 5.27
C ALA A 45 -16.16 -8.18 5.98
N LEU A 46 -16.85 -7.16 6.51
CA LEU A 46 -16.23 -6.09 7.30
C LEU A 46 -15.53 -6.61 8.57
N LYS A 47 -16.16 -7.54 9.30
CA LYS A 47 -15.53 -8.16 10.48
C LYS A 47 -14.28 -8.95 10.10
N ALA A 48 -14.33 -9.74 9.03
CA ALA A 48 -13.18 -10.50 8.55
C ALA A 48 -12.04 -9.58 8.08
N LEU A 49 -12.37 -8.49 7.38
CA LEU A 49 -11.39 -7.50 6.92
C LEU A 49 -10.72 -6.78 8.09
N ARG A 50 -11.50 -6.32 9.08
CA ARG A 50 -10.98 -5.74 10.34
C ARG A 50 -9.99 -6.68 11.01
N PHE A 51 -10.44 -7.90 11.30
CA PHE A 51 -9.64 -8.90 11.98
C PHE A 51 -8.33 -9.19 11.22
N GLY A 52 -8.41 -9.43 9.91
CA GLY A 52 -7.24 -9.76 9.11
C GLY A 52 -6.22 -8.64 9.04
N VAL A 53 -6.65 -7.38 8.99
CA VAL A 53 -5.72 -6.23 8.91
C VAL A 53 -5.04 -5.95 10.24
N GLU A 54 -5.67 -6.30 11.36
CA GLU A 54 -5.05 -6.18 12.69
C GLU A 54 -3.96 -7.25 12.93
N MET A 55 -3.93 -8.33 12.14
CA MET A 55 -2.90 -9.36 12.24
C MET A 55 -1.55 -8.88 11.70
N LYS A 56 -0.62 -8.55 12.60
CA LYS A 56 0.73 -8.06 12.24
C LYS A 56 1.76 -9.16 11.98
N ALA A 57 1.41 -10.42 12.19
CA ALA A 57 2.33 -11.54 11.98
C ALA A 57 2.61 -11.76 10.49
N LYS A 58 3.84 -12.14 10.15
CA LYS A 58 4.21 -12.49 8.77
C LYS A 58 3.42 -13.73 8.33
N GLY A 59 3.03 -13.75 7.05
CA GLY A 59 2.31 -14.87 6.44
C GLY A 59 0.78 -14.74 6.46
N PHE A 60 0.23 -13.75 7.16
CA PHE A 60 -1.21 -13.47 7.14
C PHE A 60 -1.56 -12.57 5.96
N ASN A 61 -2.36 -13.10 5.04
CA ASN A 61 -2.87 -12.38 3.86
C ASN A 61 -4.40 -12.49 3.82
N ILE A 62 -5.06 -11.49 3.24
CA ILE A 62 -6.53 -11.46 3.08
C ILE A 62 -6.88 -11.62 1.60
N TYR A 63 -7.83 -12.51 1.32
CA TYR A 63 -8.41 -12.68 -0.02
C TYR A 63 -9.89 -12.29 -0.01
N ALA A 64 -10.27 -11.38 -0.91
CA ALA A 64 -11.65 -10.89 -1.04
C ALA A 64 -12.37 -11.61 -2.19
N ALA A 65 -13.26 -12.54 -1.84
CA ALA A 65 -14.10 -13.29 -2.79
C ALA A 65 -15.49 -12.67 -2.93
N GLY A 66 -16.14 -12.88 -4.08
CA GLY A 66 -17.52 -12.48 -4.32
C GLY A 66 -17.86 -12.43 -5.80
N VAL A 67 -19.15 -12.36 -6.09
CA VAL A 67 -19.72 -12.30 -7.44
C VAL A 67 -19.03 -11.20 -8.28
N PRO A 68 -18.86 -11.38 -9.59
CA PRO A 68 -18.43 -10.29 -10.47
C PRO A 68 -19.26 -9.01 -10.23
N LEU A 69 -18.62 -7.85 -10.37
CA LEU A 69 -19.25 -6.52 -10.20
C LEU A 69 -19.83 -6.20 -8.81
N SER A 70 -19.61 -7.04 -7.79
CA SER A 70 -20.09 -6.79 -6.42
C SER A 70 -19.42 -5.62 -5.67
N GLY A 71 -18.62 -4.78 -6.33
CA GLY A 71 -17.91 -3.68 -5.69
C GLY A 71 -16.80 -4.08 -4.70
N LYS A 72 -16.39 -5.36 -4.63
CA LYS A 72 -15.38 -5.86 -3.67
C LYS A 72 -14.06 -5.07 -3.64
N ARG A 73 -13.53 -4.69 -4.81
CA ARG A 73 -12.29 -3.89 -4.93
C ARG A 73 -12.44 -2.48 -4.35
N PRO A 74 -13.37 -1.63 -4.82
CA PRO A 74 -13.53 -0.29 -4.27
C PRO A 74 -13.92 -0.31 -2.79
N ALA A 75 -14.79 -1.23 -2.37
CA ALA A 75 -15.19 -1.39 -0.98
C ALA A 75 -13.99 -1.70 -0.05
N THR A 76 -13.15 -2.67 -0.43
CA THR A 76 -11.94 -3.03 0.34
C THR A 76 -10.93 -1.88 0.33
N ARG A 77 -10.72 -1.24 -0.82
CA ARG A 77 -9.76 -0.12 -0.94
C ARG A 77 -10.17 1.07 -0.07
N ASN A 78 -11.43 1.48 -0.12
CA ASN A 78 -11.93 2.61 0.67
C ASN A 78 -11.74 2.36 2.16
N TYR A 79 -12.08 1.16 2.64
CA TYR A 79 -11.83 0.76 4.02
C TYR A 79 -10.34 0.84 4.40
N LEU A 80 -9.45 0.28 3.57
CA LEU A 80 -8.00 0.29 3.84
C LEU A 80 -7.40 1.70 3.80
N VAL A 81 -7.90 2.58 2.93
CA VAL A 81 -7.45 3.99 2.85
C VAL A 81 -7.81 4.74 4.13
N GLU A 82 -9.05 4.60 4.62
CA GLU A 82 -9.47 5.24 5.87
C GLU A 82 -8.67 4.74 7.08
N LEU A 83 -8.29 3.45 7.08
CA LEU A 83 -7.42 2.91 8.11
C LEU A 83 -5.99 3.44 7.98
N ALA A 84 -5.41 3.44 6.78
CA ALA A 84 -4.03 3.87 6.53
C ALA A 84 -3.80 5.34 6.91
N ARG A 85 -4.81 6.21 6.75
CA ARG A 85 -4.75 7.62 7.19
C ARG A 85 -4.51 7.79 8.69
N LYS A 86 -4.86 6.79 9.51
CA LYS A 86 -4.68 6.80 10.97
C LYS A 86 -3.38 6.12 11.41
N MET A 87 -2.61 5.59 10.47
CA MET A 87 -1.38 4.85 10.74
C MET A 87 -0.15 5.74 10.55
N PRO A 88 0.98 5.43 11.21
CA PRO A 88 2.23 6.14 10.98
C PRO A 88 2.66 6.03 9.51
N THR A 89 3.25 7.10 8.99
CA THR A 89 3.82 7.11 7.63
C THR A 89 4.83 5.96 7.49
N PRO A 90 4.73 5.13 6.44
CA PRO A 90 5.62 4.01 6.25
C PRO A 90 7.07 4.46 6.07
N SER A 91 8.00 3.59 6.45
CA SER A 91 9.43 3.79 6.20
C SER A 91 9.73 3.87 4.71
N ASP A 92 10.71 4.70 4.35
CA ASP A 92 11.28 4.66 3.00
C ASP A 92 12.20 3.45 2.88
N TRP A 93 12.23 2.86 1.69
CA TRP A 93 13.16 1.79 1.35
C TRP A 93 13.99 2.22 0.14
N ALA A 94 15.30 2.04 0.23
CA ALA A 94 16.21 2.25 -0.90
C ALA A 94 17.07 1.01 -1.13
N TYR A 95 17.16 0.59 -2.39
CA TYR A 95 18.12 -0.42 -2.79
C TYR A 95 19.45 0.25 -3.14
N VAL A 96 20.54 -0.24 -2.54
CA VAL A 96 21.90 0.18 -2.87
C VAL A 96 22.63 -0.97 -3.55
N ASN A 97 23.58 -0.62 -4.41
CA ASN A 97 24.41 -1.63 -5.06
C ASN A 97 25.20 -2.40 -4.01
N ASN A 98 25.18 -3.72 -4.13
CA ASN A 98 26.06 -4.59 -3.38
C ASN A 98 27.34 -4.80 -4.21
N PHE A 99 28.49 -4.36 -3.67
CA PHE A 99 29.77 -4.42 -4.38
C PHE A 99 30.37 -5.83 -4.44
N GLU A 100 29.96 -6.74 -3.55
CA GLU A 100 30.38 -8.15 -3.58
C GLU A 100 29.56 -8.94 -4.60
N ASN A 101 28.25 -8.69 -4.65
CA ASN A 101 27.34 -9.34 -5.60
C ASN A 101 26.33 -8.34 -6.20
N PRO A 102 26.57 -7.83 -7.41
CA PRO A 102 25.66 -6.88 -8.07
C PRO A 102 24.24 -7.40 -8.35
N PHE A 103 24.04 -8.73 -8.37
CA PHE A 103 22.72 -9.33 -8.56
C PHE A 103 21.87 -9.36 -7.28
N GLU A 104 22.46 -9.03 -6.13
CA GLU A 104 21.82 -9.05 -4.82
C GLU A 104 21.91 -7.67 -4.15
N PRO A 105 21.12 -6.68 -4.61
CA PRO A 105 21.14 -5.33 -4.05
C PRO A 105 20.72 -5.33 -2.57
N THR A 106 21.38 -4.52 -1.77
CA THR A 106 21.09 -4.40 -0.33
C THR A 106 19.95 -3.42 -0.10
N ALA A 107 18.94 -3.85 0.66
CA ALA A 107 17.81 -3.00 1.05
C ALA A 107 18.12 -2.21 2.34
N LEU A 108 18.12 -0.89 2.25
CA LEU A 108 18.24 0.00 3.39
C LEU A 108 16.86 0.56 3.78
N LYS A 109 16.56 0.52 5.08
CA LYS A 109 15.33 1.06 5.66
C LYS A 109 15.60 2.43 6.29
N PHE A 110 14.81 3.43 5.92
CA PHE A 110 14.92 4.78 6.47
C PHE A 110 13.61 5.24 7.11
N PRO A 111 13.66 6.17 8.09
CA PRO A 111 12.47 6.93 8.48
C PRO A 111 11.86 7.63 7.26
N ALA A 112 10.55 7.87 7.31
CA ALA A 112 9.81 8.49 6.20
C ALA A 112 10.47 9.79 5.72
N GLY A 113 10.64 9.91 4.40
CA GLY A 113 11.27 11.06 3.73
C GLY A 113 12.81 11.14 3.81
N ARG A 114 13.48 10.29 4.60
CA ARG A 114 14.94 10.36 4.78
C ARG A 114 15.72 9.68 3.65
N ALA A 115 15.13 8.77 2.88
CA ALA A 115 15.84 8.14 1.78
C ALA A 115 16.21 9.14 0.67
N GLN A 116 15.37 10.15 0.45
CA GLN A 116 15.66 11.22 -0.52
C GLN A 116 16.83 12.11 -0.07
N VAL A 117 16.93 12.38 1.23
CA VAL A 117 18.07 13.12 1.80
C VAL A 117 19.35 12.31 1.61
N PHE A 118 19.33 11.03 2.01
CA PHE A 118 20.45 10.12 1.82
C PHE A 118 20.93 10.07 0.36
N LYS A 119 20.01 9.99 -0.61
CA LYS A 119 20.35 10.01 -2.04
C LYS A 119 21.09 11.29 -2.45
N LYS A 120 20.64 12.45 -1.96
CA LYS A 120 21.26 13.75 -2.28
C LYS A 120 22.65 13.85 -1.67
N ASP A 121 22.79 13.46 -0.40
CA ASP A 121 24.06 13.50 0.32
C ASP A 121 25.09 12.58 -0.34
N LEU A 122 24.69 11.35 -0.67
CA LEU A 122 25.55 10.39 -1.35
C LEU A 122 26.00 10.90 -2.72
N LYS A 123 25.10 11.54 -3.48
CA LYS A 123 25.48 12.19 -4.75
C LYS A 123 26.51 13.30 -4.52
N SER A 124 26.30 14.17 -3.55
CA SER A 124 27.24 15.27 -3.25
C SER A 124 28.62 14.74 -2.85
N VAL A 125 28.67 13.68 -2.03
CA VAL A 125 29.93 13.04 -1.65
C VAL A 125 30.62 12.47 -2.88
N MET A 126 29.90 11.76 -3.75
CA MET A 126 30.48 11.21 -4.98
C MET A 126 31.01 12.30 -5.91
N ASP A 127 30.30 13.41 -6.04
CA ASP A 127 30.74 14.55 -6.87
C ASP A 127 32.00 15.23 -6.28
N GLN A 128 32.13 15.29 -4.95
CA GLN A 128 33.32 15.78 -4.27
C GLN A 128 34.50 14.82 -4.41
N LEU A 129 34.29 13.52 -4.23
CA LEU A 129 35.33 12.48 -4.36
C LEU A 129 35.92 12.44 -5.77
N LYS A 130 35.07 12.57 -6.80
CA LYS A 130 35.51 12.65 -8.21
C LYS A 130 36.46 13.81 -8.48
N ARG A 131 36.41 14.88 -7.70
CA ARG A 131 37.29 16.06 -7.84
C ARG A 131 38.51 15.99 -6.93
N SER A 132 38.30 15.62 -5.68
CA SER A 132 39.36 15.61 -4.65
C SER A 132 40.37 14.49 -4.86
N ILE A 133 39.94 13.27 -5.22
CA ILE A 133 40.86 12.14 -5.39
C ILE A 133 41.92 12.44 -6.46
N PRO A 134 41.58 12.85 -7.71
CA PRO A 134 42.60 13.18 -8.70
C PRO A 134 43.50 14.33 -8.26
N ALA A 135 42.93 15.38 -7.64
CA ALA A 135 43.70 16.54 -7.19
C ALA A 135 44.73 16.18 -6.10
N THR A 136 44.35 15.34 -5.14
CA THR A 136 45.28 14.88 -4.09
C THR A 136 46.37 13.98 -4.65
N LEU A 137 46.04 13.08 -5.58
CA LEU A 137 47.03 12.21 -6.23
C LEU A 137 48.02 12.99 -7.12
N GLN A 138 47.64 14.17 -7.60
CA GLN A 138 48.50 15.07 -8.38
C GLN A 138 49.24 16.10 -7.52
N SER A 139 49.07 16.09 -6.20
CA SER A 139 49.76 17.02 -5.31
C SER A 139 51.26 16.75 -5.27
N GLU A 140 52.07 17.81 -5.22
CA GLU A 140 53.54 17.69 -5.15
C GLU A 140 54.01 16.86 -3.94
N GLU A 141 53.30 16.94 -2.81
CA GLU A 141 53.58 16.12 -1.63
C GLU A 141 53.38 14.62 -1.89
N PHE A 142 52.30 14.24 -2.58
CA PHE A 142 52.04 12.84 -2.92
C PHE A 142 53.05 12.33 -3.95
N VAL A 143 53.31 13.11 -5.00
CA VAL A 143 54.26 12.76 -6.06
C VAL A 143 55.68 12.60 -5.50
N SER A 144 56.15 13.54 -4.67
CA SER A 144 57.49 13.48 -4.06
C SER A 144 57.65 12.29 -3.11
N ARG A 145 56.63 11.97 -2.30
CA ARG A 145 56.64 10.74 -1.47
C ARG A 145 56.73 9.48 -2.32
N THR A 146 55.89 9.36 -3.36
CA THR A 146 55.93 8.17 -4.22
C THR A 146 57.26 8.02 -4.95
N ALA A 147 57.85 9.11 -5.43
CA ALA A 147 59.17 9.11 -6.07
C ALA A 147 60.27 8.63 -5.11
N SER A 148 60.29 9.12 -3.86
CA SER A 148 61.26 8.69 -2.85
C SER A 148 61.12 7.21 -2.45
N MET A 149 59.89 6.69 -2.44
CA MET A 149 59.62 5.27 -2.17
C MET A 149 60.05 4.38 -3.34
N THR A 150 59.89 4.84 -4.59
CA THR A 150 60.37 4.09 -5.76
C THR A 150 61.88 4.12 -5.92
N GLU A 151 62.56 5.22 -5.55
CA GLU A 151 64.02 5.31 -5.55
C GLU A 151 64.68 4.43 -4.47
N GLN A 152 64.04 4.25 -3.32
CA GLN A 152 64.54 3.37 -2.25
C GLN A 152 64.31 1.87 -2.50
N ALA A 153 63.47 1.53 -3.48
CA ALA A 153 63.14 0.15 -3.83
C ALA A 153 63.92 -0.39 -5.05
N VAL A 154 64.81 0.42 -5.63
CA VAL A 154 65.77 0.06 -6.71
C VAL A 154 67.17 -0.03 -6.12
#